data_AF-A0A644ZB45-F1
#
_entry.id   AF-A0A644ZB45-F1
#
_cell.length_a   1.000
_cell.length_b   1.000
_cell.length_c   1.000
_cell.angle_alpha   90.00
_cell.angle_beta   90.00
_cell.angle_gamma   90.00
#
_symmetry.space_group_name_H-M   'P 1'
#
loop_
_entity.id
_entity.type
_entity.pdbx_description
1 polymer ?
#
loop_
_entity_poly.entity_id
_entity_poly.type
_entity_poly.pdbx_seq_one_letter_code
_entity_poly.pdbx_strand_id
1 'polypeptide(L)'
;MIDTVKAVAAGAKIEGDVWELYTGKAACNAALPSGIVMTAASTGSEGSNGSVMTNEETLEKRDVMNDCLRPAFVLINPELTYTLPPFQTACGVADMISHVMERYFTSSKDTVLIDELCEAAMRSMIALGRRAMKNPKDYNARAELMVASILGHNGLLGIGRSQDWSCHVMGAPISGVYNAVHAATLTALIPSWMAFVLPADPARFARFAKNVMGVADTGNDLTTAQAGVSALRDFYRELGMPLTLSALGVEASRLGELAQMAIGGGKIGSIRPVNAEDIEEILNLAY
;
A
#
# COMPACT_ATOMS: atom_id res chain seq x y z
N MET A 1 -6.03 -14.59 -2.17
CA MET A 1 -7.22 -15.29 -2.69
C MET A 1 -7.85 -14.51 -3.84
N ILE A 2 -8.30 -13.25 -3.65
CA ILE A 2 -8.90 -12.44 -4.74
C ILE A 2 -7.96 -12.39 -5.97
N ASP A 3 -6.68 -12.08 -5.75
CA ASP A 3 -5.66 -12.01 -6.81
C ASP A 3 -5.47 -13.35 -7.53
N THR A 4 -5.56 -14.47 -6.79
CA THR A 4 -5.57 -15.83 -7.35
C THR A 4 -6.78 -16.06 -8.25
N VAL A 5 -7.98 -15.62 -7.85
CA VAL A 5 -9.19 -15.70 -8.68
C VAL A 5 -9.02 -14.89 -9.96
N LYS A 6 -8.46 -13.69 -9.87
CA LYS A 6 -8.13 -12.84 -11.02
C LYS A 6 -7.12 -13.53 -11.95
N ALA A 7 -6.06 -14.12 -11.39
CA ALA A 7 -5.05 -14.86 -12.13
C ALA A 7 -5.66 -16.05 -12.89
N VAL A 8 -6.48 -16.86 -12.21
CA VAL A 8 -7.19 -17.99 -12.82
C VAL A 8 -8.16 -17.52 -13.90
N ALA A 9 -8.90 -16.44 -13.65
CA ALA A 9 -9.86 -15.89 -14.60
C ALA A 9 -9.21 -15.39 -15.89
N ALA A 10 -8.04 -14.74 -15.79
CA ALA A 10 -7.26 -14.30 -16.95
C ALA A 10 -6.50 -15.44 -17.62
N GLY A 11 -5.90 -16.35 -16.83
CA GLY A 11 -5.23 -17.55 -17.33
C GLY A 11 -6.15 -18.43 -18.17
N ALA A 12 -7.44 -18.51 -17.82
CA ALA A 12 -8.45 -19.21 -18.61
C ALA A 12 -8.75 -18.56 -19.98
N LYS A 13 -8.18 -17.40 -20.30
CA LYS A 13 -8.36 -16.66 -21.56
C LYS A 13 -7.11 -16.59 -22.43
N ILE A 14 -6.01 -17.21 -22.02
CA ILE A 14 -4.80 -17.31 -22.83
C ILE A 14 -4.43 -18.76 -23.09
N GLU A 15 -3.66 -18.98 -24.14
CA GLU A 15 -2.94 -20.23 -24.35
C GLU A 15 -1.55 -20.08 -23.70
N GLY A 16 -1.07 -21.11 -22.99
CA GLY A 16 0.25 -21.09 -22.34
C GLY A 16 0.20 -20.85 -20.84
N ASP A 17 1.33 -20.39 -20.29
CA ASP A 17 1.51 -20.19 -18.85
C ASP A 17 0.94 -18.84 -18.40
N VAL A 18 0.11 -18.87 -17.35
CA VAL A 18 -0.44 -17.65 -16.72
C VAL A 18 0.65 -16.68 -16.26
N TRP A 19 1.85 -17.17 -15.91
CA TRP A 19 2.99 -16.34 -15.53
C TRP A 19 3.48 -15.42 -16.67
N GLU A 20 3.15 -15.73 -17.93
CA GLU A 20 3.44 -14.85 -19.07
C GLU A 20 2.70 -13.50 -18.99
N LEU A 21 1.54 -13.46 -18.32
CA LEU A 21 0.82 -12.21 -18.04
C LEU A 21 1.60 -11.31 -17.08
N TYR A 22 2.23 -11.90 -16.07
CA TYR A 22 2.97 -11.20 -15.02
C TYR A 22 4.37 -10.77 -15.45
N THR A 23 4.93 -11.43 -16.48
CA THR A 23 6.24 -11.09 -17.07
C THR A 23 6.12 -10.20 -18.31
N GLY A 24 4.91 -9.86 -18.73
CA GLY A 24 4.64 -9.04 -19.92
C GLY A 24 4.90 -9.76 -21.25
N LYS A 25 5.07 -11.09 -21.23
CA LYS A 25 5.21 -11.91 -22.44
C LYS A 25 3.87 -12.13 -23.13
N ALA A 26 2.77 -12.10 -22.38
CA ALA A 26 1.41 -12.17 -22.88
C ALA A 26 0.58 -10.96 -22.40
N ALA A 27 -0.39 -10.54 -23.21
CA ALA A 27 -1.27 -9.41 -22.88
C ALA A 27 -2.53 -9.88 -22.13
N CYS A 28 -2.83 -9.24 -21.00
CA CYS A 28 -4.05 -9.49 -20.23
C CYS A 28 -5.23 -8.69 -20.81
N ASN A 29 -5.84 -9.17 -21.91
CA ASN A 29 -6.92 -8.45 -22.61
C ASN A 29 -8.33 -8.95 -22.25
N ALA A 30 -8.44 -10.10 -21.60
CA ALA A 30 -9.72 -10.68 -21.20
C ALA A 30 -9.55 -11.56 -19.96
N ALA A 31 -10.62 -11.67 -19.17
CA ALA A 31 -10.72 -12.62 -18.08
C ALA A 31 -12.16 -13.18 -18.01
N LEU A 32 -12.35 -14.32 -17.37
CA LEU A 32 -13.68 -14.74 -16.94
C LEU A 32 -14.25 -13.76 -15.90
N PRO A 33 -15.57 -13.50 -15.88
CA PRO A 33 -16.17 -12.68 -14.84
C PRO A 33 -16.00 -13.35 -13.48
N SER A 34 -15.65 -12.57 -12.46
CA SER A 34 -15.48 -13.05 -11.08
C SER A 34 -16.38 -12.27 -10.13
N GLY A 35 -16.83 -12.93 -9.06
CA GLY A 35 -17.56 -12.31 -7.96
C GLY A 35 -16.82 -12.55 -6.65
N ILE A 36 -16.78 -11.55 -5.77
CA ILE A 36 -16.03 -11.62 -4.51
C ILE A 36 -16.99 -11.61 -3.33
N VAL A 37 -16.80 -12.54 -2.39
CA VAL A 37 -17.36 -12.45 -1.04
C VAL A 37 -16.25 -11.97 -0.13
N MET A 38 -16.36 -10.74 0.37
CA MET A 38 -15.30 -10.10 1.11
C MET A 38 -15.30 -10.57 2.57
N THR A 39 -14.20 -11.20 3.00
CA THR A 39 -14.01 -11.69 4.38
C THR A 39 -12.95 -10.91 5.16
N ALA A 40 -12.27 -9.95 4.50
CA ALA A 40 -11.30 -9.05 5.11
C ALA A 40 -11.24 -7.72 4.34
N ALA A 41 -10.99 -6.62 5.05
CA ALA A 41 -10.65 -5.32 4.48
C ALA A 41 -9.14 -5.12 4.55
N SER A 42 -8.48 -4.97 3.41
CA SER A 42 -7.02 -4.80 3.34
C SER A 42 -6.58 -4.21 2.00
N THR A 43 -6.46 -5.05 0.97
CA THR A 43 -5.70 -4.70 -0.24
C THR A 43 -6.49 -3.85 -1.23
N GLY A 44 -7.81 -3.75 -1.07
CA GLY A 44 -8.69 -3.13 -2.07
C GLY A 44 -8.78 -3.91 -3.38
N SER A 45 -8.25 -5.14 -3.45
CA SER A 45 -8.27 -5.97 -4.65
C SER A 45 -9.70 -6.27 -5.12
N GLU A 46 -10.67 -6.31 -4.22
CA GLU A 46 -12.09 -6.41 -4.53
C GLU A 46 -12.60 -5.26 -5.42
N GLY A 47 -11.96 -4.08 -5.37
CA GLY A 47 -12.30 -2.91 -6.17
C GLY A 47 -11.30 -2.59 -7.28
N SER A 48 -10.15 -3.26 -7.32
CA SER A 48 -9.03 -2.92 -8.22
C SER A 48 -9.03 -3.75 -9.51
N ASN A 49 -8.21 -3.29 -10.46
CA ASN A 49 -7.93 -3.97 -11.72
C ASN A 49 -6.56 -4.69 -11.73
N GLY A 50 -5.92 -4.82 -10.56
CA GLY A 50 -4.62 -5.48 -10.42
C GLY A 50 -4.74 -6.89 -9.85
N SER A 51 -3.77 -7.74 -10.17
CA SER A 51 -3.52 -9.02 -9.48
C SER A 51 -2.01 -9.14 -9.22
N VAL A 52 -1.63 -9.54 -8.01
CA VAL A 52 -0.24 -9.77 -7.60
C VAL A 52 -0.05 -11.24 -7.27
N MET A 53 0.97 -11.88 -7.86
CA MET A 53 1.30 -13.28 -7.63
C MET A 53 2.80 -13.44 -7.37
N THR A 54 3.15 -14.47 -6.60
CA THR A 54 4.52 -14.90 -6.38
C THR A 54 4.78 -16.19 -7.14
N ASN A 55 5.87 -16.25 -7.90
CA ASN A 55 6.38 -17.50 -8.45
C ASN A 55 7.31 -18.13 -7.40
N GLU A 56 6.89 -19.26 -6.83
CA GLU A 56 7.63 -19.94 -5.76
C GLU A 56 8.95 -20.56 -6.24
N GLU A 57 9.10 -20.83 -7.54
CA GLU A 57 10.33 -21.38 -8.11
C GLU A 57 11.41 -20.30 -8.30
N THR A 58 11.01 -19.09 -8.72
CA THR A 58 11.94 -17.97 -8.97
C THR A 58 11.99 -16.94 -7.83
N LEU A 59 11.10 -17.05 -6.86
CA LEU A 59 10.87 -16.09 -5.77
C LEU A 59 10.50 -14.67 -6.24
N GLU A 60 10.10 -14.53 -7.50
CA GLU A 60 9.65 -13.25 -8.06
C GLU A 60 8.21 -12.97 -7.65
N LYS A 61 7.95 -11.77 -7.13
CA LYS A 61 6.60 -11.24 -6.88
C LYS A 61 6.31 -10.16 -7.90
N ARG A 62 5.27 -10.36 -8.72
CA ARG A 62 4.92 -9.51 -9.87
C ARG A 62 3.44 -9.20 -9.87
N ASP A 63 3.08 -8.08 -10.48
CA ASP A 63 1.69 -7.67 -10.70
C ASP A 63 1.33 -7.64 -12.19
N VAL A 64 0.04 -7.77 -12.46
CA VAL A 64 -0.56 -7.52 -13.78
C VAL A 64 -1.80 -6.65 -13.57
N MET A 65 -1.95 -5.61 -14.39
CA MET A 65 -3.06 -4.66 -14.29
C MET A 65 -3.82 -4.59 -15.61
N ASN A 66 -5.13 -4.83 -15.56
CA ASN A 66 -6.05 -4.57 -16.66
C ASN A 66 -7.50 -4.52 -16.17
N ASP A 67 -8.33 -3.63 -16.71
CA ASP A 67 -9.73 -3.50 -16.30
C ASP A 67 -10.57 -4.77 -16.48
N CYS A 68 -10.17 -5.70 -17.36
CA CYS A 68 -10.82 -7.01 -17.45
C CYS A 68 -10.69 -7.86 -16.16
N LEU A 69 -9.75 -7.54 -15.27
CA LEU A 69 -9.55 -8.21 -13.98
C LEU A 69 -10.48 -7.68 -12.88
N ARG A 70 -11.24 -6.60 -13.13
CA ARG A 70 -12.15 -6.05 -12.11
C ARG A 70 -13.27 -7.07 -11.82
N PRO A 71 -13.54 -7.35 -10.54
CA PRO A 71 -14.69 -8.19 -10.19
C PRO A 71 -16.00 -7.60 -10.72
N ALA A 72 -16.88 -8.48 -11.20
CA ALA A 72 -18.22 -8.11 -11.67
C ALA A 72 -19.12 -7.65 -10.51
N PHE A 73 -18.92 -8.20 -9.31
CA PHE A 73 -19.58 -7.76 -8.09
C PHE A 73 -18.75 -8.10 -6.85
N VAL A 74 -19.03 -7.37 -5.76
CA VAL A 74 -18.47 -7.62 -4.42
C VAL A 74 -19.62 -7.67 -3.42
N LEU A 75 -19.68 -8.74 -2.64
CA LEU A 75 -20.58 -8.89 -1.51
C LEU A 75 -19.84 -8.53 -0.22
N ILE A 76 -20.39 -7.55 0.49
CA ILE A 76 -19.82 -7.00 1.72
C ILE A 76 -20.72 -7.41 2.88
N ASN A 77 -20.21 -8.23 3.78
CA ASN A 77 -20.83 -8.50 5.08
C ASN A 77 -19.79 -8.23 6.19
N PRO A 78 -19.92 -7.13 6.96
CA PRO A 78 -18.96 -6.76 8.01
C PRO A 78 -18.77 -7.83 9.08
N GLU A 79 -19.79 -8.64 9.35
CA GLU A 79 -19.71 -9.69 10.37
C GLU A 79 -18.71 -10.79 10.02
N LEU A 80 -18.46 -11.02 8.72
CA LEU A 80 -17.45 -11.97 8.25
C LEU A 80 -16.02 -11.57 8.65
N THR A 81 -15.82 -10.31 9.06
CA THR A 81 -14.52 -9.79 9.50
C THR A 81 -14.31 -9.86 11.01
N TYR A 82 -15.35 -10.20 11.80
CA TYR A 82 -15.28 -10.18 13.27
C TYR A 82 -14.27 -11.17 13.86
N THR A 83 -13.98 -12.25 13.13
CA THR A 83 -13.05 -13.30 13.54
C THR A 83 -11.63 -13.06 13.06
N LEU A 84 -11.35 -11.93 12.38
CA LEU A 84 -9.99 -11.60 11.98
C LEU A 84 -9.10 -11.41 13.22
N PRO A 85 -7.89 -11.99 13.22
CA PRO A 85 -6.89 -11.65 14.22
C PRO A 85 -6.62 -10.13 14.24
N PRO A 86 -6.35 -9.54 15.41
CA PRO A 86 -6.03 -8.11 15.51
C PRO A 86 -4.91 -7.68 14.55
N PHE A 87 -3.86 -8.49 14.43
CA PHE A 87 -2.75 -8.22 13.51
C PHE A 87 -3.19 -8.12 12.04
N GLN A 88 -4.13 -8.94 11.59
CA GLN A 88 -4.66 -8.86 10.22
C GLN A 88 -5.55 -7.62 10.02
N THR A 89 -6.26 -7.19 11.06
CA THR A 89 -6.99 -5.91 11.03
C THR A 89 -6.03 -4.73 10.94
N ALA A 90 -4.96 -4.73 11.73
CA ALA A 90 -3.91 -3.72 11.69
C ALA A 90 -3.22 -3.67 10.32
N CYS A 91 -2.85 -4.83 9.77
CA CYS A 91 -2.29 -4.96 8.42
C CYS A 91 -3.21 -4.32 7.38
N GLY A 92 -4.51 -4.66 7.41
CA GLY A 92 -5.46 -4.10 6.46
C GLY A 92 -5.59 -2.58 6.55
N VAL A 93 -5.63 -2.02 7.76
CA VAL A 93 -5.67 -0.57 7.98
C VAL A 93 -4.42 0.11 7.43
N ALA A 94 -3.23 -0.43 7.73
CA ALA A 94 -1.98 0.12 7.26
C ALA A 94 -1.85 0.06 5.73
N ASP A 95 -2.25 -1.04 5.11
CA ASP A 95 -2.22 -1.25 3.66
C ASP A 95 -3.15 -0.27 2.92
N MET A 96 -4.39 -0.12 3.41
CA MET A 96 -5.34 0.87 2.88
C MET A 96 -4.80 2.29 2.94
N ILE A 97 -4.23 2.70 4.08
CA ILE A 97 -3.65 4.04 4.25
C ILE A 97 -2.45 4.20 3.30
N SER A 98 -1.62 3.17 3.16
CA SER A 98 -0.47 3.15 2.25
C SER A 98 -0.90 3.41 0.80
N HIS A 99 -1.91 2.69 0.31
CA HIS A 99 -2.47 2.92 -1.02
C HIS A 99 -2.95 4.36 -1.24
N VAL A 100 -3.57 4.98 -0.24
CA VAL A 100 -3.99 6.38 -0.36
C VAL A 100 -2.78 7.32 -0.33
N MET A 101 -1.79 7.06 0.53
CA MET A 101 -0.55 7.84 0.62
C MET A 101 0.21 7.85 -0.70
N GLU A 102 0.33 6.71 -1.38
CA GLU A 102 1.02 6.58 -2.67
C GLU A 102 0.36 7.37 -3.81
N ARG A 103 -0.94 7.65 -3.68
CA ARG A 103 -1.65 8.55 -4.58
C ARG A 103 -1.58 10.01 -4.10
N TYR A 104 -1.47 10.24 -2.81
CA TYR A 104 -1.46 11.57 -2.21
C TYR A 104 -0.11 12.28 -2.31
N PHE A 105 1.00 11.54 -2.14
CA PHE A 105 2.35 12.08 -2.27
C PHE A 105 2.76 12.14 -3.74
N THR A 106 2.29 13.19 -4.40
CA THR A 106 2.43 13.40 -5.84
C THR A 106 3.16 14.70 -6.16
N SER A 107 3.94 14.69 -7.25
CA SER A 107 4.49 15.90 -7.89
C SER A 107 3.44 16.69 -8.67
N SER A 108 2.28 16.10 -8.99
CA SER A 108 1.18 16.80 -9.65
C SER A 108 0.64 17.95 -8.78
N LYS A 109 0.37 19.08 -9.44
CA LYS A 109 -0.18 20.28 -8.81
C LYS A 109 -1.66 20.44 -9.18
N ASP A 110 -2.37 21.32 -8.47
CA ASP A 110 -3.77 21.68 -8.73
C ASP A 110 -4.80 20.53 -8.68
N THR A 111 -4.54 19.49 -7.88
CA THR A 111 -5.46 18.35 -7.67
C THR A 111 -6.27 18.46 -6.37
N VAL A 112 -6.78 19.66 -6.08
CA VAL A 112 -7.39 20.04 -4.78
C VAL A 112 -8.47 19.07 -4.32
N LEU A 113 -9.45 18.76 -5.17
CA LEU A 113 -10.55 17.86 -4.79
C LEU A 113 -10.04 16.47 -4.41
N ILE A 114 -9.11 15.91 -5.18
CA ILE A 114 -8.59 14.57 -4.92
C ILE A 114 -7.66 14.57 -3.70
N ASP A 115 -6.96 15.67 -3.40
CA ASP A 115 -6.23 15.84 -2.13
C ASP A 115 -7.18 15.75 -0.93
N GLU A 116 -8.28 16.53 -0.95
CA GLU A 116 -9.26 16.51 0.14
C GLU A 116 -9.91 15.13 0.32
N LEU A 117 -10.21 14.43 -0.78
CA LEU A 117 -10.72 13.06 -0.73
C LEU A 117 -9.71 12.08 -0.14
N CYS A 118 -8.43 12.16 -0.53
CA CYS A 118 -7.36 11.35 0.05
C CYS A 118 -7.22 11.62 1.56
N GLU A 119 -7.21 12.88 1.97
CA GLU A 119 -7.06 13.26 3.38
C GLU A 119 -8.26 12.80 4.22
N ALA A 120 -9.48 12.96 3.71
CA ALA A 120 -10.68 12.47 4.37
C ALA A 120 -10.69 10.93 4.48
N ALA A 121 -10.25 10.22 3.44
CA ALA A 121 -10.13 8.77 3.45
C ALA A 121 -9.13 8.32 4.53
N MET A 122 -7.91 8.88 4.55
CA MET A 122 -6.89 8.52 5.54
C MET A 122 -7.32 8.84 6.98
N ARG A 123 -7.88 10.04 7.24
CA ARG A 123 -8.44 10.37 8.57
C ARG A 123 -9.49 9.36 9.02
N SER A 124 -10.38 8.98 8.10
CA SER A 124 -11.44 7.99 8.38
C SER A 124 -10.84 6.62 8.66
N MET A 125 -9.92 6.12 7.82
CA MET A 125 -9.24 4.84 8.03
C MET A 125 -8.49 4.77 9.37
N ILE A 126 -7.81 5.86 9.77
CA ILE A 126 -7.14 5.96 11.07
C ILE A 126 -8.16 5.83 12.22
N ALA A 127 -9.25 6.61 12.18
CA ALA A 127 -10.27 6.60 13.22
C ALA A 127 -11.02 5.26 13.31
N LEU A 128 -11.39 4.69 12.16
CA LEU A 128 -12.09 3.40 12.05
C LEU A 128 -11.17 2.23 12.44
N GLY A 129 -9.90 2.29 12.05
CA GLY A 129 -8.89 1.32 12.45
C GLY A 129 -8.75 1.24 13.97
N ARG A 130 -8.62 2.39 14.65
CA ARG A 130 -8.62 2.45 16.13
C ARG A 130 -9.87 1.82 16.75
N ARG A 131 -11.05 2.12 16.19
CA ARG A 131 -12.32 1.54 16.66
C ARG A 131 -12.39 0.02 16.47
N ALA A 132 -12.03 -0.48 15.29
CA ALA A 132 -12.05 -1.91 14.98
C ALA A 132 -11.00 -2.69 15.78
N MET A 133 -9.83 -2.09 16.07
CA MET A 133 -8.82 -2.68 16.93
C MET A 133 -9.27 -2.75 18.39
N LYS A 134 -9.97 -1.70 18.88
CA LYS A 134 -10.51 -1.67 20.25
C LYS A 134 -11.73 -2.59 20.43
N ASN A 135 -12.60 -2.64 19.43
CA ASN A 135 -13.79 -3.49 19.42
C ASN A 135 -13.89 -4.23 18.07
N PRO A 136 -13.44 -5.49 17.97
CA PRO A 136 -13.42 -6.23 16.71
C PRO A 136 -14.83 -6.51 16.15
N LYS A 137 -15.89 -6.32 16.96
CA LYS A 137 -17.30 -6.48 16.57
C LYS A 137 -18.03 -5.13 16.40
N ASP A 138 -17.32 -4.00 16.33
CA ASP A 138 -17.93 -2.71 15.95
C ASP A 138 -18.38 -2.78 14.49
N TYR A 139 -19.67 -3.06 14.27
CA TYR A 139 -20.27 -3.22 12.95
C TYR A 139 -19.97 -2.03 12.03
N ASN A 140 -20.15 -0.80 12.52
CA ASN A 140 -19.95 0.41 11.72
C ASN A 140 -18.48 0.58 11.34
N ALA A 141 -17.56 0.37 12.29
CA ALA A 141 -16.13 0.43 11.99
C ALA A 141 -15.72 -0.59 10.91
N ARG A 142 -16.20 -1.84 11.02
CA ARG A 142 -15.93 -2.89 10.03
C ARG A 142 -16.55 -2.57 8.67
N ALA A 143 -17.80 -2.11 8.64
CA ALA A 143 -18.50 -1.78 7.41
C ALA A 143 -17.81 -0.65 6.64
N GLU A 144 -17.48 0.43 7.33
CA GLU A 144 -16.80 1.56 6.71
C GLU A 144 -15.37 1.20 6.27
N LEU A 145 -14.63 0.38 7.03
CA LEU A 145 -13.32 -0.12 6.58
C LEU A 145 -13.41 -0.97 5.31
N MET A 146 -14.45 -1.80 5.15
CA MET A 146 -14.65 -2.57 3.91
C MET A 146 -14.91 -1.67 2.71
N VAL A 147 -15.70 -0.59 2.88
CA VAL A 147 -15.90 0.39 1.81
C VAL A 147 -14.64 1.20 1.55
N ALA A 148 -13.90 1.59 2.59
CA ALA A 148 -12.65 2.32 2.49
C ALA A 148 -11.58 1.51 1.73
N SER A 149 -11.54 0.18 1.92
CA SER A 149 -10.67 -0.75 1.17
C SER A 149 -10.90 -0.64 -0.34
N ILE A 150 -12.16 -0.68 -0.77
CA ILE A 150 -12.53 -0.49 -2.19
C ILE A 150 -12.07 0.89 -2.68
N LEU A 151 -12.39 1.96 -1.94
CA LEU A 151 -12.06 3.34 -2.33
C LEU A 151 -10.55 3.58 -2.41
N GLY A 152 -9.77 2.94 -1.53
CA GLY A 152 -8.32 3.04 -1.50
C GLY A 152 -7.65 2.55 -2.79
N HIS A 153 -8.28 1.62 -3.51
CA HIS A 153 -7.63 0.91 -4.62
C HIS A 153 -8.46 0.78 -5.90
N ASN A 154 -9.67 1.37 -6.00
CA ASN A 154 -10.48 1.33 -7.22
C ASN A 154 -10.02 2.29 -8.33
N GLY A 155 -9.15 3.26 -8.00
CA GLY A 155 -8.58 4.26 -8.91
C GLY A 155 -9.08 5.69 -8.68
N LEU A 156 -10.19 5.90 -7.95
CA LEU A 156 -10.80 7.21 -7.72
C LEU A 156 -9.81 8.22 -7.12
N LEU A 157 -9.09 7.80 -6.08
CA LEU A 157 -8.15 8.65 -5.34
C LEU A 157 -6.84 8.94 -6.09
N GLY A 158 -6.66 8.35 -7.27
CA GLY A 158 -5.48 8.52 -8.13
C GLY A 158 -5.76 9.32 -9.41
N ILE A 159 -6.96 9.86 -9.59
CA ILE A 159 -7.34 10.56 -10.83
C ILE A 159 -6.53 11.85 -11.01
N GLY A 160 -6.02 12.06 -12.23
CA GLY A 160 -5.40 13.33 -12.64
C GLY A 160 -4.04 13.61 -12.01
N ARG A 161 -3.34 12.58 -11.49
CA ARG A 161 -2.07 12.74 -10.78
C ARG A 161 -1.08 11.61 -11.07
N SER A 162 0.21 11.92 -10.97
CA SER A 162 1.25 10.91 -10.82
C SER A 162 1.13 10.23 -9.46
N GLN A 163 1.50 8.96 -9.39
CA GLN A 163 1.46 8.14 -8.17
C GLN A 163 2.87 7.69 -7.82
N ASP A 164 3.12 7.42 -6.56
CA ASP A 164 4.41 7.00 -6.03
C ASP A 164 4.28 5.63 -5.38
N TRP A 165 4.66 4.57 -6.10
CA TRP A 165 4.59 3.19 -5.63
C TRP A 165 5.90 2.70 -5.00
N SER A 166 6.79 3.62 -4.60
CA SER A 166 8.15 3.26 -4.18
C SER A 166 8.16 2.30 -2.99
N CYS A 167 7.26 2.50 -2.02
CA CYS A 167 7.19 1.64 -0.85
C CYS A 167 6.72 0.22 -1.19
N HIS A 168 5.72 0.07 -2.08
CA HIS A 168 5.30 -1.26 -2.54
C HIS A 168 6.41 -1.96 -3.35
N VAL A 169 7.12 -1.22 -4.20
CA VAL A 169 8.23 -1.76 -5.00
C VAL A 169 9.38 -2.20 -4.10
N MET A 170 9.79 -1.40 -3.11
CA MET A 170 10.81 -1.78 -2.13
C MET A 170 10.38 -2.95 -1.24
N GLY A 171 9.10 -3.03 -0.88
CA GLY A 171 8.54 -4.09 -0.02
C GLY A 171 8.40 -5.46 -0.72
N ALA A 172 8.33 -5.49 -2.05
CA ALA A 172 8.15 -6.72 -2.83
C ALA A 172 9.29 -7.74 -2.63
N PRO A 173 10.59 -7.40 -2.82
CA PRO A 173 11.68 -8.34 -2.58
C PRO A 173 11.79 -8.76 -1.11
N ILE A 174 11.50 -7.86 -0.15
CA ILE A 174 11.49 -8.20 1.27
C ILE A 174 10.41 -9.26 1.56
N SER A 175 9.21 -9.08 1.01
CA SER A 175 8.14 -10.07 1.14
C SER A 175 8.53 -11.41 0.51
N GLY A 176 9.15 -11.40 -0.68
CA GLY A 176 9.56 -12.61 -1.39
C GLY A 176 10.67 -13.39 -0.69
N VAL A 177 11.68 -12.70 -0.15
CA VAL A 177 12.86 -13.31 0.46
C VAL A 177 12.61 -13.75 1.91
N TYR A 178 11.89 -12.94 2.70
CA TYR A 178 11.70 -13.17 4.14
C TYR A 178 10.32 -13.71 4.50
N ASN A 179 9.45 -13.92 3.51
CA ASN A 179 8.03 -14.25 3.73
C ASN A 179 7.36 -13.23 4.69
N ALA A 180 7.80 -11.97 4.63
CA ALA A 180 7.27 -10.90 5.46
C ALA A 180 5.84 -10.56 5.00
N VAL A 181 4.95 -10.32 5.97
CA VAL A 181 3.58 -9.89 5.67
C VAL A 181 3.63 -8.53 4.95
N HIS A 182 2.91 -8.41 3.84
CA HIS A 182 3.00 -7.25 2.95
C HIS A 182 2.87 -5.90 3.67
N ALA A 183 1.80 -5.70 4.44
CA ALA A 183 1.58 -4.47 5.19
C ALA A 183 2.66 -4.21 6.24
N ALA A 184 3.27 -5.26 6.79
CA ALA A 184 4.37 -5.15 7.74
C ALA A 184 5.64 -4.58 7.08
N THR A 185 5.88 -4.91 5.80
CA THR A 185 6.95 -4.25 5.02
C THR A 185 6.66 -2.76 4.82
N LEU A 186 5.39 -2.40 4.56
CA LEU A 186 5.00 -1.01 4.31
C LEU A 186 5.15 -0.14 5.57
N THR A 187 4.75 -0.63 6.73
CA THR A 187 4.87 0.13 7.99
C THR A 187 6.32 0.34 8.44
N ALA A 188 7.21 -0.60 8.08
CA ALA A 188 8.65 -0.43 8.30
C ALA A 188 9.28 0.59 7.33
N LEU A 189 8.81 0.63 6.07
CA LEU A 189 9.42 1.43 5.02
C LEU A 189 8.89 2.86 4.94
N ILE A 190 7.57 3.05 5.00
CA ILE A 190 6.91 4.32 4.66
C ILE A 190 7.48 5.50 5.46
N PRO A 191 7.62 5.44 6.80
CA PRO A 191 8.15 6.58 7.54
C PRO A 191 9.58 6.97 7.15
N SER A 192 10.41 5.98 6.78
CA SER A 192 11.79 6.20 6.36
C SER A 192 11.88 6.72 4.93
N TRP A 193 11.03 6.21 4.02
CA TRP A 193 10.83 6.80 2.69
C TRP A 193 10.34 8.25 2.79
N MET A 194 9.36 8.53 3.66
CA MET A 194 8.89 9.90 3.89
C MET A 194 10.05 10.78 4.36
N ALA A 195 10.83 10.36 5.36
CA ALA A 195 11.96 11.14 5.86
C ALA A 195 13.00 11.47 4.77
N PHE A 196 13.24 10.54 3.84
CA PHE A 196 14.16 10.70 2.73
C PHE A 196 13.65 11.63 1.61
N VAL A 197 12.36 11.54 1.29
CA VAL A 197 11.72 12.30 0.19
C VAL A 197 11.28 13.69 0.63
N LEU A 198 10.89 13.85 1.90
CA LEU A 198 10.35 15.08 2.49
C LEU A 198 11.11 16.35 2.13
N PRO A 199 12.47 16.41 2.16
CA PRO A 199 13.20 17.63 1.81
C PRO A 199 12.91 18.17 0.40
N ALA A 200 12.41 17.34 -0.53
CA ALA A 200 12.08 17.75 -1.89
C ALA A 200 10.74 18.51 -2.01
N ASP A 201 9.77 18.27 -1.12
CA ASP A 201 8.50 19.02 -1.06
C ASP A 201 7.97 19.13 0.39
N PRO A 202 8.62 19.89 1.28
CA PRO A 202 8.23 19.95 2.69
C PRO A 202 6.77 20.38 2.90
N ALA A 203 6.25 21.25 2.03
CA ALA A 203 4.87 21.74 2.10
C ALA A 203 3.84 20.61 1.91
N ARG A 204 4.07 19.68 0.96
CA ARG A 204 3.18 18.52 0.75
C ARG A 204 3.11 17.62 1.99
N PHE A 205 4.25 17.38 2.64
CA PHE A 205 4.32 16.57 3.85
C PHE A 205 3.78 17.32 5.08
N ALA A 206 3.97 18.64 5.16
CA ALA A 206 3.38 19.47 6.21
C ALA A 206 1.85 19.48 6.11
N ARG A 207 1.29 19.53 4.89
CA ARG A 207 -0.15 19.39 4.65
C ARG A 207 -0.68 18.05 5.16
N PHE A 208 0.00 16.94 4.85
CA PHE A 208 -0.34 15.62 5.40
C PHE A 208 -0.32 15.63 6.93
N ALA A 209 0.74 16.16 7.53
CA ALA A 209 0.90 16.23 8.98
C ALA A 209 -0.29 16.95 9.64
N LYS A 210 -0.67 18.12 9.11
CA LYS A 210 -1.79 18.93 9.62
C LYS A 210 -3.13 18.26 9.37
N ASN A 211 -3.41 17.95 8.10
CA ASN A 211 -4.75 17.59 7.68
C ASN A 211 -5.09 16.13 7.97
N VAL A 212 -4.10 15.23 8.09
CA VAL A 212 -4.35 13.80 8.31
C VAL A 212 -3.96 13.39 9.71
N MET A 213 -2.75 13.76 10.13
CA MET A 213 -2.20 13.30 11.42
C MET A 213 -2.56 14.23 12.59
N GLY A 214 -3.19 15.38 12.33
CA GLY A 214 -3.61 16.32 13.37
C GLY A 214 -2.46 17.05 14.06
N VAL A 215 -1.31 17.15 13.39
CA VAL A 215 -0.13 17.87 13.90
C VAL A 215 -0.36 19.37 13.83
N ALA A 216 -0.02 20.09 14.90
CA ALA A 216 -0.11 21.55 14.93
C ALA A 216 0.90 22.19 13.96
N ASP A 217 0.50 23.28 13.33
CA ASP A 217 1.39 24.07 12.47
C ASP A 217 2.47 24.75 13.31
N THR A 218 3.74 24.44 13.05
CA THR A 218 4.87 25.05 13.75
C THR A 218 5.33 26.37 13.13
N GLY A 219 4.68 26.82 12.04
CA GLY A 219 5.13 27.94 11.20
C GLY A 219 6.32 27.58 10.31
N ASN A 220 6.75 26.31 10.30
CA ASN A 220 7.83 25.80 9.45
C ASN A 220 7.41 24.45 8.87
N ASP A 221 7.33 24.36 7.55
CA ASP A 221 6.84 23.17 6.85
C ASP A 221 7.73 21.95 7.12
N LEU A 222 9.06 22.10 7.13
CA LEU A 222 9.98 20.99 7.38
C LEU A 222 9.77 20.40 8.78
N THR A 223 9.71 21.24 9.81
CA THR A 223 9.46 20.79 11.19
C THR A 223 8.07 20.17 11.35
N THR A 224 7.05 20.78 10.75
CA THR A 224 5.67 20.26 10.78
C THR A 224 5.59 18.89 10.08
N ALA A 225 6.25 18.75 8.93
CA ALA A 225 6.33 17.51 8.18
C ALA A 225 7.05 16.39 8.95
N GLN A 226 8.18 16.70 9.60
CA GLN A 226 8.90 15.75 10.45
C GLN A 226 8.05 15.27 11.63
N ALA A 227 7.29 16.17 12.26
CA ALA A 227 6.32 15.79 13.29
C ALA A 227 5.20 14.90 12.74
N GLY A 228 4.77 15.11 11.49
CA GLY A 228 3.84 14.21 10.78
C GLY A 228 4.38 12.79 10.58
N VAL A 229 5.66 12.66 10.19
CA VAL A 229 6.32 11.35 10.07
C VAL A 229 6.35 10.62 11.42
N SER A 230 6.68 11.34 12.50
CA SER A 230 6.66 10.78 13.86
C SER A 230 5.26 10.35 14.29
N ALA A 231 4.23 11.17 14.03
CA ALA A 231 2.84 10.82 14.34
C ALA A 231 2.37 9.56 13.57
N LEU A 232 2.83 9.37 12.33
CA LEU A 232 2.53 8.16 11.55
C LEU A 232 3.20 6.93 12.15
N ARG A 233 4.48 7.04 12.56
CA ARG A 233 5.18 5.96 13.29
C ARG A 233 4.47 5.61 14.59
N ASP A 234 3.99 6.60 15.33
CA ASP A 234 3.26 6.38 16.58
C ASP A 234 1.93 5.67 16.33
N PHE A 235 1.21 6.02 15.26
CA PHE A 235 0.00 5.31 14.85
C PHE A 235 0.27 3.86 14.45
N TYR A 236 1.31 3.57 13.66
CA TYR A 236 1.68 2.19 13.37
C TYR A 236 2.12 1.41 14.61
N ARG A 237 2.80 2.05 15.56
CA ARG A 237 3.12 1.45 16.86
C ARG A 237 1.86 1.12 17.66
N GLU A 238 0.90 2.04 17.68
CA GLU A 238 -0.40 1.88 18.34
C GLU A 238 -1.16 0.65 17.79
N LEU A 239 -1.07 0.40 16.48
CA LEU A 239 -1.66 -0.78 15.84
C LEU A 239 -0.89 -2.09 16.09
N GLY A 240 0.30 -2.03 16.70
CA GLY A 240 1.18 -3.19 16.90
C GLY A 240 1.90 -3.63 15.63
N MET A 241 2.09 -2.71 14.67
CA MET A 241 2.80 -2.99 13.42
C MET A 241 4.32 -2.83 13.61
N PRO A 242 5.15 -3.61 12.89
CA PRO A 242 6.59 -3.43 12.91
C PRO A 242 6.97 -2.12 12.25
N LEU A 243 7.96 -1.45 12.83
CA LEU A 243 8.45 -0.14 12.40
C LEU A 243 9.84 -0.17 11.79
N THR A 244 10.50 -1.33 11.81
CA THR A 244 11.86 -1.51 11.30
C THR A 244 11.98 -2.81 10.51
N LEU A 245 12.95 -2.87 9.60
CA LEU A 245 13.30 -4.07 8.84
C LEU A 245 13.88 -5.17 9.75
N SER A 246 14.64 -4.77 10.77
CA SER A 246 15.17 -5.69 11.79
C SER A 246 14.06 -6.46 12.52
N ALA A 247 12.91 -5.82 12.79
CA ALA A 247 11.74 -6.46 13.38
C ALA A 247 11.06 -7.49 12.45
N LEU A 248 11.36 -7.45 11.14
CA LEU A 248 10.91 -8.41 10.14
C LEU A 248 11.92 -9.55 9.92
N GLY A 249 13.07 -9.53 10.61
CA GLY A 249 14.14 -10.52 10.44
C GLY A 249 15.05 -10.27 9.23
N VAL A 250 14.98 -9.09 8.61
CA VAL A 250 15.88 -8.72 7.50
C VAL A 250 17.30 -8.54 8.03
N GLU A 251 18.29 -9.11 7.36
CA GLU A 251 19.70 -8.90 7.72
C GLU A 251 20.26 -7.62 7.08
N ALA A 252 20.95 -6.79 7.88
CA ALA A 252 21.59 -5.54 7.41
C ALA A 252 22.53 -5.75 6.21
N SER A 253 23.20 -6.90 6.12
CA SER A 253 24.14 -7.20 5.04
C SER A 253 23.46 -7.40 3.68
N ARG A 254 22.13 -7.54 3.62
CA ARG A 254 21.37 -7.79 2.39
C ARG A 254 20.60 -6.57 1.88
N LEU A 255 20.71 -5.41 2.54
CA LEU A 255 19.96 -4.21 2.14
C LEU A 255 20.30 -3.76 0.71
N GLY A 256 21.59 -3.75 0.33
CA GLY A 256 22.00 -3.45 -1.04
C GLY A 256 21.47 -4.45 -2.08
N GLU A 257 21.43 -5.75 -1.74
CA GLU A 257 20.84 -6.78 -2.61
C GLU A 257 19.33 -6.54 -2.81
N LEU A 258 18.60 -6.29 -1.73
CA LEU A 258 17.15 -6.01 -1.78
C LEU A 258 16.83 -4.73 -2.56
N ALA A 259 17.67 -3.70 -2.45
CA ALA A 259 17.54 -2.48 -3.23
C ALA A 259 17.68 -2.72 -4.73
N GLN A 260 18.67 -3.53 -5.13
CA GLN A 260 18.85 -3.93 -6.53
C GLN A 260 17.70 -4.82 -7.02
N MET A 261 17.20 -5.75 -6.21
CA MET A 261 16.04 -6.58 -6.56
C MET A 261 14.75 -5.77 -6.77
N ALA A 262 14.57 -4.66 -6.02
CA ALA A 262 13.36 -3.86 -6.07
C ALA A 262 13.14 -3.21 -7.44
N ILE A 263 14.19 -2.63 -8.05
CA ILE A 263 14.06 -1.87 -9.30
C ILE A 263 14.92 -2.42 -10.45
N GLY A 264 15.91 -3.26 -10.17
CA GLY A 264 16.95 -3.66 -11.11
C GLY A 264 17.76 -2.45 -11.57
N GLY A 265 17.27 -1.73 -12.58
CA GLY A 265 17.84 -0.48 -13.07
C GLY A 265 16.77 0.55 -13.39
N GLY A 266 17.12 1.84 -13.25
CA GLY A 266 16.21 2.95 -13.52
C GLY A 266 15.88 3.73 -12.25
N LYS A 267 14.70 4.37 -12.24
CA LYS A 267 14.20 5.16 -11.11
C LYS A 267 12.71 4.95 -10.90
N ILE A 268 12.28 5.03 -9.65
CA ILE A 268 10.86 5.01 -9.25
C ILE A 268 10.55 6.24 -8.39
N GLY A 269 9.28 6.58 -8.23
CA GLY A 269 8.86 7.69 -7.37
C GLY A 269 8.39 8.94 -8.11
N SER A 270 7.61 9.77 -7.43
CA SER A 270 6.88 10.89 -8.01
C SER A 270 7.46 12.25 -7.63
N ILE A 271 7.55 12.54 -6.32
CA ILE A 271 8.09 13.81 -5.80
C ILE A 271 9.62 13.85 -5.99
N ARG A 272 10.28 12.75 -5.63
CA ARG A 272 11.72 12.57 -5.79
C ARG A 272 11.96 11.18 -6.39
N PRO A 273 12.33 11.08 -7.68
CA PRO A 273 12.72 9.81 -8.27
C PRO A 273 13.96 9.23 -7.59
N VAL A 274 13.90 7.97 -7.17
CA VAL A 274 14.95 7.24 -6.45
C VAL A 274 15.52 6.10 -7.29
N ASN A 275 16.85 5.92 -7.25
CA ASN A 275 17.56 4.77 -7.83
C ASN A 275 17.88 3.71 -6.75
N ALA A 276 18.67 2.69 -7.08
CA ALA A 276 18.97 1.60 -6.16
C ALA A 276 19.83 2.08 -4.97
N GLU A 277 20.74 3.03 -5.18
CA GLU A 277 21.55 3.62 -4.11
C GLU A 277 20.69 4.44 -3.13
N ASP A 278 19.77 5.25 -3.65
CA ASP A 278 18.78 5.99 -2.84
C ASP A 278 17.88 5.01 -2.06
N ILE A 279 17.46 3.90 -2.68
CA ILE A 279 16.68 2.85 -2.01
C ILE A 279 17.48 2.22 -0.88
N GLU A 280 18.75 1.87 -1.10
CA GLU A 280 19.61 1.31 -0.04
C GLU A 280 19.72 2.28 1.15
N GLU A 281 19.82 3.59 0.91
CA GLU A 281 19.79 4.59 1.99
C GLU A 281 18.45 4.59 2.73
N ILE A 282 17.33 4.51 2.02
CA ILE A 282 15.99 4.40 2.63
C ILE A 282 15.87 3.12 3.48
N LEU A 283 16.39 1.99 3.00
CA LEU A 283 16.39 0.73 3.74
C LEU A 283 17.26 0.83 5.00
N ASN A 284 18.41 1.51 4.93
CA ASN A 284 19.25 1.79 6.10
C ASN A 284 18.52 2.68 7.12
N LEU A 285 17.77 3.69 6.67
CA LEU A 285 16.93 4.52 7.54
C LEU A 285 15.77 3.73 8.19
N ALA A 286 15.40 2.59 7.62
CA ALA A 286 14.34 1.71 8.10
C ALA A 286 14.85 0.53 8.95
N TYR A 287 16.16 0.38 9.15
CA TYR A 287 16.74 -0.74 9.91
C TYR A 287 16.69 -0.54 11.42
#